data_AF-A0AAU0VLN4-F1
#
_entry.id   AF-A0AAU0VLN4-F1
#
_cell.length_a   1.000
_cell.length_b   1.000
_cell.length_c   1.000
_cell.angle_alpha   90.00
_cell.angle_beta   90.00
_cell.angle_gamma   90.00
#
_symmetry.space_group_name_H-M   'P 1'
#
loop_
_entity.id
_entity.type
_entity.pdbx_description
1 polymer ?
#
loop_
_entity_poly.entity_id
_entity_poly.type
_entity_poly.pdbx_seq_one_letter_code
_entity_poly.pdbx_strand_id
1 'polypeptide(L)'
;MKDLKFEQKRSLSRLEAADQLTALAAALREGGEAELDFGSGTLSLRIPDDLHSEMEIEIGNGEIELEIEFKWPTARKRAAPAPAPTAPGAAAAATRKRTPAKPGRGDTGKAVKRAAAKK
;
A
#
# COMPACT_ATOMS: atom_id res chain seq x y z
N MET A 1 -8.06 1.73 23.98
CA MET A 1 -6.92 0.99 24.59
C MET A 1 -6.11 1.99 25.39
N LYS A 2 -5.52 1.56 26.49
CA LYS A 2 -4.64 2.40 27.31
C LYS A 2 -3.28 2.47 26.62
N ASP A 3 -2.64 3.63 26.61
CA ASP A 3 -1.31 3.78 26.05
C ASP A 3 -0.33 2.89 26.83
N LEU A 4 0.44 2.08 26.11
CA LEU A 4 1.46 1.22 26.70
C LEU A 4 2.79 1.97 26.72
N LYS A 5 3.42 2.08 27.89
CA LYS A 5 4.79 2.56 28.05
C LYS A 5 5.62 1.45 28.69
N PHE A 6 6.73 1.11 28.06
CA PHE A 6 7.78 0.27 28.61
C PHE A 6 9.04 1.12 28.74
N GLU A 7 9.69 1.10 29.92
CA GLU A 7 10.93 1.83 30.18
C GLU A 7 11.86 0.94 31.00
N GLN A 8 13.11 0.78 30.55
CA GLN A 8 14.14 0.02 31.26
C GLN A 8 15.41 0.88 31.33
N LYS A 9 15.91 1.13 32.54
CA LYS A 9 17.17 1.84 32.80
C LYS A 9 18.12 0.90 33.53
N ARG A 10 19.19 0.48 32.85
CA ARG A 10 20.24 -0.38 33.41
C ARG A 10 21.57 -0.13 32.71
N SER A 11 22.66 -0.41 33.40
CA SER A 11 24.00 -0.44 32.79
C SER A 11 24.19 -1.76 32.04
N LEU A 12 24.74 -1.67 30.82
CA LEU A 12 25.07 -2.81 29.99
C LEU A 12 26.57 -2.84 29.71
N SER A 13 27.13 -4.04 29.55
CA SER A 13 28.41 -4.18 28.89
C SER A 13 28.30 -3.86 27.39
N ARG A 14 29.43 -3.56 26.76
CA ARG A 14 29.50 -3.31 25.31
C ARG A 14 28.95 -4.48 24.48
N LEU A 15 29.14 -5.72 24.93
CA LEU A 15 28.66 -6.91 24.21
C LEU A 15 27.15 -7.07 24.34
N GLU A 16 26.59 -6.92 25.55
CA GLU A 16 25.14 -6.97 25.75
C GLU A 16 24.41 -5.89 24.94
N ALA A 17 24.96 -4.68 24.89
CA ALA A 17 24.40 -3.61 24.06
C ALA A 17 24.43 -3.98 22.57
N ALA A 18 25.51 -4.59 22.08
CA ALA A 18 25.63 -5.03 20.69
C ALA A 18 24.63 -6.16 20.37
N ASP A 19 24.44 -7.10 21.27
CA ASP A 19 23.47 -8.20 21.11
C ASP A 19 22.04 -7.65 21.04
N GLN A 20 21.69 -6.67 21.89
CA GLN A 20 20.38 -6.00 21.85
C GLN A 20 20.15 -5.25 20.53
N LEU A 21 21.14 -4.48 20.07
CA LEU A 21 21.04 -3.78 18.78
C LEU A 21 20.95 -4.75 17.61
N THR A 22 21.63 -5.90 17.70
CA THR A 22 21.57 -6.95 16.67
C THR A 22 20.18 -7.58 16.61
N ALA A 23 19.57 -7.87 17.76
CA ALA A 23 18.21 -8.38 17.84
C ALA A 23 17.19 -7.39 17.27
N LEU A 24 17.30 -6.10 17.63
CA LEU A 24 16.47 -5.04 17.07
C LEU A 24 16.64 -4.93 15.55
N ALA A 25 17.88 -4.94 15.06
CA ALA A 25 18.17 -4.88 13.63
C ALA A 25 17.65 -6.12 12.87
N ALA A 26 17.65 -7.30 13.49
CA ALA A 26 17.06 -8.50 12.90
C ALA A 26 15.54 -8.36 12.76
N ALA A 27 14.86 -7.93 13.83
CA ALA A 27 13.42 -7.70 13.82
C ALA A 27 12.99 -6.65 12.77
N LEU A 28 13.74 -5.54 12.64
CA LEU A 28 13.47 -4.52 11.64
C LEU A 28 13.61 -5.04 10.20
N ARG A 29 14.54 -5.98 9.95
CA ARG A 29 14.72 -6.60 8.62
C ARG A 29 13.63 -7.61 8.29
N GLU A 30 13.15 -8.35 9.28
CA GLU A 30 12.06 -9.31 9.11
C GLU A 30 10.71 -8.60 8.90
N GLY A 31 10.47 -7.53 9.66
CA GLY A 31 9.19 -6.82 9.66
C GLY A 31 8.05 -7.66 10.24
N GLY A 32 6.82 -7.18 10.13
CA GLY A 32 5.65 -7.93 10.60
C GLY A 32 5.55 -7.97 12.12
N GLU A 33 5.19 -9.12 12.70
CA GLU A 33 5.12 -9.28 14.17
C GLU A 33 6.48 -9.77 14.68
N ALA A 34 7.11 -9.00 15.57
CA ALA A 34 8.42 -9.31 16.14
C ALA A 34 8.37 -9.37 17.67
N GLU A 35 9.20 -10.24 18.24
CA GLU A 35 9.42 -10.34 19.69
C GLU A 35 10.86 -9.91 20.01
N LEU A 36 10.99 -8.91 20.90
CA LEU A 36 12.28 -8.37 21.34
C LEU A 36 12.50 -8.67 22.81
N ASP A 37 13.60 -9.35 23.13
CA ASP A 37 13.99 -9.65 24.52
C ASP A 37 14.98 -8.61 25.04
N PHE A 38 14.60 -7.90 26.11
CA PHE A 38 15.44 -6.93 26.80
C PHE A 38 15.98 -7.47 28.15
N GLY A 39 15.94 -8.78 28.37
CA GLY A 39 16.41 -9.50 29.56
C GLY A 39 15.48 -9.40 30.77
N SER A 40 14.80 -8.26 30.97
CA SER A 40 13.78 -8.10 32.02
C SER A 40 12.36 -8.37 31.53
N GLY A 41 12.20 -8.71 30.25
CA GLY A 41 10.90 -8.93 29.63
C GLY A 41 11.00 -8.91 28.11
N THR A 42 9.95 -9.46 27.49
CA THR A 42 9.80 -9.54 26.04
C THR A 42 8.75 -8.53 25.58
N LEU A 43 9.05 -7.79 24.52
CA LEU A 43 8.16 -6.83 23.89
C LEU A 43 7.73 -7.35 22.51
N SER A 44 6.43 -7.52 22.32
CA SER A 44 5.85 -7.86 21.01
C SER A 44 5.43 -6.58 20.28
N LEU A 45 5.98 -6.36 19.08
CA LEU A 45 5.71 -5.19 18.25
C LEU A 45 5.38 -5.59 16.82
N ARG A 46 4.44 -4.86 16.21
CA ARG A 46 4.23 -4.92 14.77
C ARG A 46 5.07 -3.87 14.07
N ILE A 47 6.04 -4.28 13.27
CA ILE A 47 6.95 -3.46 12.49
C ILE A 47 6.43 -3.35 11.04
N PRO A 48 6.09 -2.14 10.55
CA PRO A 48 5.68 -1.93 9.16
C PRO A 48 6.89 -1.87 8.21
N ASP A 49 6.62 -1.93 6.90
CA ASP A 49 7.64 -1.78 5.84
C ASP A 49 8.30 -0.39 5.86
N ASP A 50 7.54 0.65 6.24
CA ASP A 50 7.99 2.03 6.31
C ASP A 50 7.79 2.60 7.73
N LEU A 51 8.83 3.23 8.26
CA LEU A 51 8.80 3.94 9.54
C LEU A 51 9.63 5.23 9.46
N HIS A 52 9.37 6.15 10.37
CA HIS A 52 10.19 7.35 10.55
C HIS A 52 11.29 7.06 11.57
N SER A 53 12.52 7.52 11.30
CA SER A 53 13.68 7.30 12.16
C SER A 53 14.43 8.59 12.42
N GLU A 54 14.89 8.76 13.66
CA GLU A 54 15.77 9.84 14.11
C GLU A 54 16.97 9.19 14.83
N MET A 55 18.16 9.74 14.64
CA MET A 55 19.38 9.27 15.31
C MET A 55 20.18 10.50 15.76
N GLU A 56 20.49 10.55 17.04
CA GLU A 56 21.19 11.67 17.66
C GLU A 56 22.41 11.18 18.43
N ILE A 57 23.48 11.97 18.38
CA ILE A 57 24.72 11.70 19.11
C ILE A 57 25.13 13.00 19.80
N GLU A 58 25.22 12.95 21.12
CA GLU A 58 25.67 14.06 21.95
C GLU A 58 26.93 13.68 22.73
N ILE A 59 27.82 14.66 22.92
CA ILE A 59 29.03 14.52 23.71
C ILE A 59 29.06 15.66 24.73
N GLY A 60 28.99 15.32 26.02
CA GLY A 60 28.89 16.30 27.09
C GLY A 60 29.12 15.68 28.45
N ASN A 61 29.56 16.48 29.42
CA ASN A 61 29.77 16.05 30.81
C ASN A 61 30.70 14.83 31.00
N GLY A 62 31.60 14.57 30.03
CA GLY A 62 32.49 13.40 30.05
C GLY A 62 31.86 12.11 29.53
N GLU A 63 30.66 12.18 28.95
CA GLU A 63 29.87 11.04 28.47
C GLU A 63 29.54 11.21 26.98
N ILE A 64 29.22 10.08 26.33
CA ILE A 64 28.66 10.03 24.98
C ILE A 64 27.26 9.45 25.11
N GLU A 65 26.27 10.16 24.56
CA GLU A 65 24.90 9.71 24.46
C GLU A 65 24.57 9.41 23.00
N LEU A 66 24.01 8.23 22.74
CA LEU A 66 23.54 7.79 21.42
C LEU A 66 22.07 7.41 21.57
N GLU A 67 21.21 8.13 20.86
CA GLU A 67 19.79 7.84 20.80
C GLU A 67 19.39 7.36 19.40
N ILE A 68 18.55 6.32 19.35
CA ILE A 68 17.95 5.79 18.13
C ILE A 68 16.45 5.75 18.36
N GLU A 69 15.71 6.59 17.65
CA GLU A 69 14.26 6.66 17.75
C GLU A 69 13.60 6.17 16.46
N PHE A 70 12.50 5.42 16.63
CA PHE A 70 11.65 4.97 15.55
C PHE A 70 10.19 5.26 15.87
N LYS A 71 9.46 5.81 14.90
CA LYS A 71 8.05 6.18 15.03
C LYS A 71 7.25 5.56 13.89
N TRP A 72 6.17 4.86 14.23
CA TRP A 72 5.22 4.36 13.24
C TRP A 72 3.79 4.23 13.78
N PRO A 73 2.77 4.23 12.90
CA PRO A 73 1.38 4.06 13.32
C PRO A 73 1.09 2.64 13.81
N THR A 74 0.40 2.52 14.94
CA THR A 74 -0.08 1.23 15.49
C THR A 74 -1.42 0.78 14.89
N ALA A 75 -2.13 1.69 14.21
CA ALA A 75 -3.40 1.39 13.56
C ALA A 75 -3.18 0.52 12.31
N ARG A 76 -3.97 -0.56 12.18
CA ARG A 76 -3.96 -1.37 10.96
C ARG A 76 -4.48 -0.51 9.80
N LYS A 77 -3.63 -0.12 8.84
CA LYS A 77 -4.11 0.32 7.53
C LYS A 77 -4.91 -0.83 6.93
N ARG A 78 -6.23 -0.66 6.81
CA ARG A 78 -7.07 -1.59 6.06
C ARG A 78 -6.60 -1.52 4.62
N ALA A 79 -6.12 -2.65 4.08
CA ALA A 79 -5.81 -2.75 2.66
C ALA A 79 -7.05 -2.33 1.85
N ALA A 80 -6.87 -1.40 0.91
CA ALA A 80 -7.92 -1.08 -0.05
C ALA A 80 -8.29 -2.38 -0.79
N PRO A 81 -9.58 -2.65 -1.03
CA PRO A 81 -9.98 -3.85 -1.77
C PRO A 81 -9.25 -3.85 -3.11
N ALA A 82 -8.55 -4.95 -3.40
CA ALA A 82 -7.93 -5.15 -4.70
C ALA A 82 -9.02 -5.04 -5.78
N PRO A 83 -8.76 -4.34 -6.91
CA PRO A 83 -9.70 -4.35 -8.01
C PRO A 83 -9.92 -5.80 -8.45
N ALA A 84 -11.20 -6.16 -8.62
CA ALA A 84 -11.61 -7.49 -9.04
C ALA A 84 -10.82 -7.91 -10.30
N PRO A 85 -10.41 -9.18 -10.41
CA PRO A 85 -9.70 -9.65 -11.61
C PRO A 85 -10.60 -9.42 -12.82
N THR A 86 -10.12 -8.58 -13.75
CA THR A 86 -10.69 -8.48 -15.08
C THR A 86 -10.54 -9.84 -15.74
N ALA A 87 -11.67 -10.50 -16.00
CA ALA A 87 -11.68 -11.76 -16.73
C ALA A 87 -10.97 -11.58 -18.09
N PRO A 88 -10.03 -12.47 -18.45
CA PRO A 88 -9.38 -12.39 -19.75
C PRO A 88 -10.33 -12.97 -20.81
N GLY A 89 -10.78 -12.14 -21.74
CA GLY A 89 -11.41 -12.63 -22.96
C GLY A 89 -12.50 -11.74 -23.53
N ALA A 90 -12.11 -10.67 -24.22
CA ALA A 90 -12.88 -10.15 -25.35
C ALA A 90 -11.97 -9.30 -26.25
N ALA A 91 -10.95 -9.94 -26.83
CA ALA A 91 -10.34 -9.40 -28.03
C ALA A 91 -11.33 -9.53 -29.20
N ALA A 92 -11.68 -8.38 -29.77
CA ALA A 92 -12.04 -8.14 -31.17
C ALA A 92 -12.94 -9.15 -31.90
N ALA A 93 -14.17 -8.73 -32.22
CA ALA A 93 -14.80 -9.14 -33.48
C ALA A 93 -15.72 -8.03 -34.01
N ALA A 94 -15.22 -7.40 -35.06
CA ALA A 94 -15.91 -6.45 -35.91
C ALA A 94 -17.27 -6.96 -36.43
N THR A 95 -18.20 -6.00 -36.53
CA THR A 95 -19.16 -5.79 -37.61
C THR A 95 -19.53 -7.03 -38.43
N ARG A 96 -20.72 -7.60 -38.15
CA ARG A 96 -21.43 -8.43 -39.13
C ARG A 96 -22.78 -7.82 -39.48
N LYS A 97 -22.86 -7.45 -40.75
CA LYS A 97 -23.99 -6.90 -41.51
C LYS A 97 -25.29 -7.67 -41.21
N ARG A 98 -26.35 -6.94 -40.86
CA ARG A 98 -27.72 -7.46 -40.96
C ARG A 98 -28.16 -7.36 -42.42
N THR A 99 -28.39 -8.50 -43.04
CA THR A 99 -29.09 -8.62 -44.32
C THR A 99 -30.57 -8.21 -44.14
N PRO A 100 -31.12 -7.31 -44.97
CA PRO A 100 -32.51 -6.92 -44.88
C PRO A 100 -33.42 -7.90 -45.64
N ALA A 101 -34.41 -8.47 -44.96
CA ALA A 101 -35.56 -9.10 -45.60
C ALA A 101 -36.51 -8.00 -46.12
N LYS A 102 -36.95 -8.15 -47.37
CA LYS A 102 -37.83 -7.23 -48.13
C LYS A 102 -39.14 -7.99 -48.45
N PRO A 103 -40.25 -7.32 -48.86
CA PRO A 103 -41.00 -6.24 -48.22
C PRO A 103 -42.49 -6.61 -48.00
N GLY A 104 -43.11 -6.03 -46.97
CA GLY A 104 -44.56 -5.95 -46.82
C GLY A 104 -45.13 -4.73 -47.55
N ARG A 105 -46.31 -4.92 -48.14
CA ARG A 105 -46.99 -4.12 -49.18
C ARG A 105 -47.91 -3.04 -48.59
N GLY A 106 -48.01 -1.90 -49.30
CA GLY A 106 -49.04 -0.86 -49.15
C GLY A 106 -48.59 0.36 -48.35
N ASP A 107 -48.95 1.60 -48.64
CA ASP A 107 -49.82 2.16 -49.68
C ASP A 107 -49.53 3.69 -49.73
N THR A 108 -49.65 4.25 -50.94
CA THR A 108 -49.86 5.66 -51.37
C THR A 108 -49.28 6.87 -50.61
N GLY A 109 -48.67 7.80 -51.36
CA GLY A 109 -48.54 9.18 -50.87
C GLY A 109 -47.61 10.18 -51.58
N LYS A 110 -47.93 10.52 -52.84
CA LYS A 110 -47.64 11.80 -53.54
C LYS A 110 -46.20 12.28 -53.84
N ALA A 111 -46.07 12.63 -55.12
CA ALA A 111 -44.95 13.26 -55.82
C ALA A 111 -44.82 14.79 -55.58
N VAL A 112 -43.66 15.38 -55.91
CA VAL A 112 -43.47 16.29 -57.08
C VAL A 112 -42.04 16.90 -57.15
N LYS A 113 -41.39 16.68 -58.31
CA LYS A 113 -40.53 17.53 -59.21
C LYS A 113 -39.93 18.85 -58.65
N ARG A 114 -38.75 19.37 -59.05
CA ARG A 114 -38.13 19.56 -60.39
C ARG A 114 -36.61 19.88 -60.29
N ALA A 115 -35.95 19.77 -61.44
CA ALA A 115 -34.55 20.08 -61.71
C ALA A 115 -34.26 21.54 -62.14
N ALA A 116 -32.97 21.92 -61.98
CA ALA A 116 -32.09 22.69 -62.87
C ALA A 116 -32.27 24.21 -63.14
N ALA A 117 -31.14 24.94 -63.02
CA ALA A 117 -30.60 25.93 -63.98
C ALA A 117 -29.12 26.21 -63.57
N LYS A 118 -28.07 25.91 -64.36
CA LYS A 118 -27.40 26.75 -65.41
C LYS A 118 -27.35 28.24 -65.04
N LYS A 119 -26.22 28.94 -65.05
CA LYS A 119 -25.10 28.98 -66.01
C LYS A 119 -23.82 29.42 -65.30
#